data_AF-A0A3D3IDK9-F1
#
_entry.id   AF-A0A3D3IDK9-F1
#
_cell.length_a   1.000
_cell.length_b   1.000
_cell.length_c   1.000
_cell.angle_alpha   90.00
_cell.angle_beta   90.00
_cell.angle_gamma   90.00
#
_symmetry.space_group_name_H-M   'P 1'
#
loop_
_entity.id
_entity.type
_entity.pdbx_description
1 polymer ?
#
loop_
_entity_poly.entity_id
_entity_poly.type
_entity_poly.pdbx_seq_one_letter_code
_entity_poly.pdbx_strand_id
1 'polypeptide(L)'
;MYNIRAKAMAIVAVMSLISCATDKASAPGHYEIVTFQLVAGTQPEAFISVNKEVENFLSAQPGFLNRSIGKVNDSVWIDVLSWRLKSDFEKAFEKSASDEAIIEMSKMINEATYNFFSFEPSLSH
;
A
#
# COMPACT_ATOMS: atom_id res chain seq x y z
N MET A 1 62.73 20.32 -11.44
CA MET A 1 61.78 19.69 -12.38
C MET A 1 60.43 19.55 -11.68
N TYR A 2 59.35 19.92 -12.38
CA TYR A 2 57.91 19.59 -12.19
C TYR A 2 57.64 18.38 -11.25
N ASN A 3 56.94 18.43 -10.11
CA ASN A 3 55.53 18.75 -9.78
C ASN A 3 54.51 17.66 -10.21
N ILE A 4 53.76 17.09 -9.22
CA ILE A 4 52.30 16.78 -9.19
C ILE A 4 51.91 15.48 -8.40
N ARG A 5 51.32 15.68 -7.20
CA ARG A 5 50.04 15.15 -6.61
C ARG A 5 49.85 13.61 -6.48
N ALA A 6 49.30 13.02 -5.41
CA ALA A 6 48.36 13.42 -4.35
C ALA A 6 48.54 12.48 -3.12
N LYS A 7 48.55 12.89 -1.84
CA LYS A 7 47.42 13.30 -0.96
C LYS A 7 46.21 12.35 -1.05
N ALA A 8 45.62 11.78 0.00
CA ALA A 8 45.59 12.17 1.41
C ALA A 8 45.15 11.00 2.32
N MET A 9 45.70 11.01 3.53
CA MET A 9 45.12 10.49 4.76
C MET A 9 43.99 11.45 5.17
N ALA A 10 42.74 10.99 5.26
CA ALA A 10 41.64 11.78 5.83
C ALA A 10 40.52 10.85 6.33
N ILE A 11 40.67 10.38 7.56
CA ILE A 11 39.55 10.01 8.43
C ILE A 11 38.84 11.32 8.75
N VAL A 12 37.67 11.54 8.16
CA VAL A 12 36.70 12.53 8.63
C VAL A 12 35.33 11.86 8.61
N ALA A 13 34.89 11.44 9.79
CA ALA A 13 33.51 11.11 10.05
C ALA A 13 32.67 12.38 9.83
N VAL A 14 32.12 12.54 8.63
CA VAL A 14 31.07 13.53 8.37
C VAL A 14 29.77 12.88 8.78
N MET A 15 29.35 13.25 9.99
CA MET A 15 28.00 13.28 10.53
C MET A 15 26.93 12.86 9.51
N SER A 16 26.48 11.61 9.64
CA SER A 16 25.17 11.21 9.15
C SER A 16 24.15 12.06 9.91
N LEU A 17 23.68 13.14 9.28
CA LEU A 17 22.44 13.79 9.67
C LEU A 17 21.31 12.83 9.29
N ILE A 18 21.14 11.78 10.09
CA ILE A 18 19.83 11.20 10.32
C ILE A 18 19.06 12.34 10.99
N SER A 19 18.47 13.21 10.18
CA SER A 19 17.33 13.97 10.64
C SER A 19 16.30 12.90 10.99
N CYS A 20 16.28 12.51 12.26
CA CYS A 20 15.09 12.05 12.92
C CYS A 20 14.15 13.25 12.97
N ALA A 21 13.70 13.70 11.80
CA ALA A 21 12.46 14.41 11.70
C ALA A 21 11.44 13.33 12.06
N THR A 22 10.90 13.48 13.25
CA THR A 22 9.67 12.81 13.64
C THR A 22 8.68 12.98 12.50
N ASP A 23 8.52 11.95 11.67
CA ASP A 23 7.38 11.86 10.78
C ASP A 23 6.17 11.81 11.71
N LYS A 24 5.58 12.97 12.00
CA LYS A 24 4.12 13.03 12.04
C LYS A 24 3.69 12.21 10.83
N ALA A 25 2.98 11.11 11.04
CA ALA A 25 2.54 10.24 9.95
C ALA A 25 2.10 11.12 8.79
N SER A 26 2.92 11.17 7.74
CA SER A 26 2.68 12.07 6.63
C SER A 26 1.32 11.69 6.07
N ALA A 27 0.45 12.67 5.81
CA ALA A 27 -0.84 12.40 5.19
C ALA A 27 -0.63 11.50 3.96
N PRO A 28 -1.49 10.49 3.70
CA PRO A 28 -1.33 9.63 2.56
C PRO A 28 -1.26 10.44 1.26
N GLY A 29 -0.29 10.10 0.40
CA GLY A 29 -0.16 10.71 -0.93
C GLY A 29 -1.00 10.02 -1.98
N HIS A 30 -1.61 8.88 -1.67
CA HIS A 30 -2.49 8.15 -2.57
C HIS A 30 -3.51 7.32 -1.81
N TYR A 31 -4.71 7.20 -2.37
CA TYR A 31 -5.79 6.37 -1.85
C TYR A 31 -6.39 5.49 -2.94
N GLU A 32 -6.84 4.32 -2.53
CA GLU A 32 -7.74 3.46 -3.29
C GLU A 32 -9.01 3.22 -2.49
N ILE A 33 -10.13 3.23 -3.18
CA ILE A 33 -11.44 2.89 -2.64
C ILE A 33 -12.05 1.87 -3.60
N VAL A 34 -12.37 0.70 -3.05
CA VAL A 34 -13.03 -0.38 -3.77
C VAL A 34 -14.37 -0.64 -3.12
N THR A 35 -15.43 -0.78 -3.92
CA THR A 35 -16.71 -1.30 -3.43
C THR A 35 -17.15 -2.49 -4.26
N PHE A 36 -17.71 -3.50 -3.60
CA PHE A 36 -18.13 -4.73 -4.25
C PHE A 36 -19.17 -5.48 -3.41
N GLN A 37 -19.80 -6.47 -4.02
CA GLN A 37 -20.56 -7.51 -3.34
C GLN A 37 -19.76 -8.83 -3.41
N LEU A 38 -20.02 -9.73 -2.46
CA LEU A 38 -19.47 -11.09 -2.54
C LEU A 38 -20.25 -11.94 -3.55
N VAL A 39 -19.61 -12.94 -4.14
CA VAL A 39 -20.28 -13.96 -4.95
C VAL A 39 -21.36 -14.66 -4.10
N ALA A 40 -22.52 -14.93 -4.70
CA ALA A 40 -23.62 -15.59 -4.00
C ALA A 40 -23.18 -16.92 -3.35
N GLY A 41 -23.54 -17.14 -2.09
CA GLY A 41 -23.14 -18.31 -1.31
C GLY A 41 -21.80 -18.17 -0.57
N THR A 42 -21.05 -17.10 -0.81
CA THR A 42 -19.84 -16.79 -0.03
C THR A 42 -20.21 -16.44 1.40
N GLN A 43 -19.59 -17.11 2.37
CA GLN A 43 -19.78 -16.79 3.78
C GLN A 43 -18.91 -15.59 4.17
N PRO A 44 -19.47 -14.53 4.81
CA PRO A 44 -18.70 -13.38 5.27
C PRO A 44 -17.48 -13.74 6.12
N GLU A 45 -17.58 -14.78 6.96
CA GLU A 45 -16.51 -15.24 7.84
C GLU A 45 -15.34 -15.84 7.07
N ALA A 46 -15.62 -16.53 5.95
CA ALA A 46 -14.59 -17.03 5.05
C ALA A 46 -13.88 -15.86 4.36
N PHE A 47 -14.63 -14.85 3.92
CA PHE A 47 -14.06 -13.65 3.32
C PHE A 47 -13.16 -12.89 4.30
N ILE A 48 -13.62 -12.71 5.55
CA ILE A 48 -12.83 -12.09 6.63
C ILE A 48 -11.55 -12.90 6.91
N SER A 49 -11.62 -14.23 6.84
CA SER A 49 -10.46 -15.09 7.10
C SER A 49 -9.40 -14.94 6.02
N VAL A 50 -9.78 -14.95 4.73
CA VAL A 50 -8.85 -14.70 3.60
C VAL A 50 -8.23 -13.31 3.70
N ASN A 51 -9.00 -12.31 4.15
CA ASN A 51 -8.51 -10.94 4.27
C ASN A 51 -7.38 -10.75 5.30
N LYS A 52 -7.21 -11.67 6.25
CA LYS A 52 -6.06 -11.64 7.18
C LYS A 52 -4.74 -11.90 6.44
N GLU A 53 -4.75 -12.79 5.46
CA GLU A 53 -3.57 -13.08 4.64
C GLU A 53 -3.31 -11.97 3.62
N VAL A 54 -4.38 -11.35 3.09
CA VAL A 54 -4.26 -10.14 2.27
C VAL A 54 -3.60 -9.01 3.06
N GLU A 55 -3.92 -8.84 4.34
CA GLU A 55 -3.28 -7.85 5.20
C GLU A 55 -1.78 -8.13 5.39
N ASN A 56 -1.38 -9.41 5.50
CA ASN A 56 0.04 -9.79 5.56
C ASN A 56 0.77 -9.40 4.27
N PHE A 57 0.17 -9.64 3.10
CA PHE A 57 0.73 -9.20 1.82
C PHE A 57 0.88 -7.68 1.74
N LEU A 58 -0.19 -6.93 2.06
CA LEU A 58 -0.23 -5.48 1.93
C LEU A 58 0.73 -4.79 2.89
N SER A 59 0.74 -5.21 4.16
CA SER A 59 1.62 -4.64 5.20
C SER A 59 3.12 -4.87 4.91
N ALA A 60 3.46 -5.86 4.09
CA ALA A 60 4.83 -6.09 3.62
C ALA A 60 5.25 -5.19 2.45
N GLN A 61 4.33 -4.47 1.81
CA GLN A 61 4.66 -3.64 0.65
C GLN A 61 5.30 -2.30 1.06
N PRO A 62 6.38 -1.87 0.37
CA PRO A 62 6.93 -0.54 0.57
C PRO A 62 5.85 0.54 0.37
N GLY A 63 5.75 1.48 1.31
CA GLY A 63 4.86 2.62 1.19
C GLY A 63 3.39 2.37 1.51
N PHE A 64 2.99 1.13 1.84
CA PHE A 64 1.67 0.87 2.42
C PHE A 64 1.56 1.59 3.77
N LEU A 65 0.42 2.25 4.02
CA LEU A 65 0.18 2.99 5.27
C LEU A 65 -0.89 2.32 6.11
N ASN A 66 -2.07 2.10 5.52
CA ASN A 66 -3.21 1.54 6.23
C ASN A 66 -4.25 1.02 5.24
N ARG A 67 -5.04 0.05 5.70
CA ARG A 67 -6.25 -0.43 5.04
C ARG A 67 -7.44 -0.44 5.99
N SER A 68 -8.63 -0.24 5.46
CA SER A 68 -9.88 -0.37 6.19
C SER A 68 -10.92 -1.03 5.31
N ILE A 69 -11.28 -2.26 5.67
CA ILE A 69 -12.26 -3.06 4.95
C ILE A 69 -13.45 -3.39 5.84
N GLY A 70 -14.66 -3.31 5.29
CA GLY A 70 -15.86 -3.63 6.04
C GLY A 70 -17.13 -3.59 5.20
N LYS A 71 -18.25 -3.90 5.85
CA LYS A 71 -19.58 -3.79 5.23
C LYS A 71 -20.07 -2.35 5.30
N VAL A 72 -20.54 -1.83 4.16
CA VAL A 72 -21.32 -0.60 4.08
C VAL A 72 -22.77 -0.88 4.45
N ASN A 73 -23.29 -2.04 4.04
CA ASN A 73 -24.62 -2.57 4.36
C ASN A 73 -24.60 -4.10 4.23
N ASP A 74 -25.77 -4.75 4.25
CA ASP A 74 -25.90 -6.21 4.23
C ASP A 74 -25.23 -6.90 3.04
N SER A 75 -25.12 -6.21 1.90
CA SER A 75 -24.61 -6.80 0.65
C SER A 75 -23.32 -6.15 0.13
N VAL A 76 -23.08 -4.88 0.45
CA VAL A 76 -21.96 -4.11 -0.09
C VAL A 76 -20.81 -4.04 0.91
N TRP A 77 -19.61 -4.34 0.42
CA TRP A 77 -18.34 -4.13 1.09
C TRP A 77 -17.63 -2.91 0.52
N ILE A 78 -16.82 -2.28 1.37
CA ILE A 78 -15.87 -1.23 1.00
C ILE A 78 -14.49 -1.63 1.49
N ASP A 79 -13.47 -1.38 0.67
CA ASP A 79 -12.07 -1.52 1.00
C ASP A 79 -11.35 -0.21 0.68
N VAL A 80 -10.76 0.41 1.69
CA VAL A 80 -10.06 1.69 1.58
C VAL A 80 -8.59 1.48 1.91
N LEU A 81 -7.72 1.69 0.95
CA LEU A 81 -6.27 1.59 1.13
C LEU A 81 -5.64 2.97 1.01
N SER A 82 -4.55 3.16 1.75
CA SER A 82 -3.78 4.39 1.74
C SER A 82 -2.30 4.09 1.61
N TRP A 83 -1.64 4.88 0.77
CA TRP A 83 -0.24 4.72 0.41
C TRP A 83 0.49 6.04 0.54
N ARG A 84 1.80 5.94 0.75
CA ARG A 84 2.69 7.08 0.78
C ARG A 84 2.71 7.79 -0.57
N LEU A 85 2.84 7.03 -1.66
CA LEU A 85 2.92 7.53 -3.04
C LEU A 85 2.11 6.63 -3.98
N LYS A 86 1.64 7.20 -5.09
CA LYS A 86 1.00 6.43 -6.17
C LYS A 86 1.90 5.32 -6.72
N SER A 87 3.21 5.59 -6.84
CA SER A 87 4.18 4.59 -7.33
C SER A 87 4.36 3.40 -6.38
N ASP A 88 4.06 3.56 -5.09
CA ASP A 88 4.12 2.47 -4.11
C ASP A 88 2.92 1.52 -4.31
N PHE A 89 1.73 2.10 -4.51
CA PHE A 89 0.54 1.38 -4.93
C PHE A 89 0.78 0.61 -6.24
N GLU A 90 1.25 1.26 -7.30
CA GLU A 90 1.41 0.63 -8.62
C GLU A 90 2.31 -0.62 -8.55
N LYS A 91 3.38 -0.57 -7.75
CA LYS A 91 4.27 -1.72 -7.51
C LYS A 91 3.60 -2.84 -6.70
N ALA A 92 2.79 -2.49 -5.71
CA ALA A 92 2.03 -3.46 -4.94
C ALA A 92 0.96 -4.13 -5.80
N PHE A 93 0.26 -3.35 -6.62
CA PHE A 93 -0.75 -3.82 -7.57
C PHE A 93 -0.15 -4.80 -8.58
N GLU A 94 1.02 -4.50 -9.16
CA GLU A 94 1.72 -5.42 -10.08
C GLU A 94 2.03 -6.78 -9.40
N LYS A 95 2.54 -6.75 -8.16
CA LYS A 95 2.84 -7.98 -7.41
C LYS A 95 1.59 -8.76 -7.00
N SER A 96 0.47 -8.06 -6.79
CA SER A 96 -0.77 -8.66 -6.31
C SER A 96 -1.32 -9.72 -7.28
N ALA A 97 -1.01 -9.60 -8.58
CA ALA A 97 -1.44 -10.53 -9.61
C ALA A 97 -0.93 -11.97 -9.41
N SER A 98 0.15 -12.15 -8.64
CA SER A 98 0.73 -13.47 -8.33
C SER A 98 0.60 -13.89 -6.87
N ASP A 99 -0.02 -13.06 -6.02
CA ASP A 99 -0.18 -13.36 -4.60
C ASP A 99 -1.38 -14.28 -4.38
N GLU A 100 -1.16 -15.41 -3.69
CA GLU A 100 -2.19 -16.43 -3.49
C GLU A 100 -3.39 -15.92 -2.67
N ALA A 101 -3.15 -15.06 -1.67
CA ALA A 101 -4.23 -14.52 -0.84
C ALA A 101 -5.07 -13.51 -1.61
N ILE A 102 -4.44 -12.66 -2.44
CA ILE A 102 -5.15 -11.75 -3.35
C ILE A 102 -5.96 -12.53 -4.39
N ILE A 103 -5.37 -13.57 -5.00
CA ILE A 103 -6.06 -14.44 -5.96
C ILE A 103 -7.26 -15.10 -5.30
N GLU A 104 -7.12 -15.63 -4.08
CA GLU A 104 -8.24 -16.24 -3.37
C GLU A 104 -9.32 -15.23 -3.01
N MET A 105 -8.96 -14.04 -2.53
CA MET A 105 -9.91 -12.97 -2.26
C MET A 105 -10.69 -12.58 -3.51
N SER A 106 -10.02 -12.45 -4.66
CA SER A 106 -10.66 -12.03 -5.91
C SER A 106 -11.75 -12.99 -6.40
N LYS A 107 -11.59 -14.30 -6.17
CA LYS A 107 -12.63 -15.31 -6.49
C LYS A 107 -13.91 -15.14 -5.67
N MET A 108 -13.82 -14.51 -4.50
CA MET A 108 -14.96 -14.28 -3.61
C MET A 108 -15.74 -13.01 -3.96
N ILE A 109 -15.19 -12.18 -4.84
CA ILE A 109 -15.76 -10.89 -5.24
C ILE A 109 -16.62 -11.06 -6.49
N ASN A 110 -17.83 -10.51 -6.47
CA ASN A 110 -18.67 -10.42 -7.65
C ASN A 110 -18.16 -9.29 -8.56
N GLU A 111 -17.43 -9.66 -9.61
CA GLU A 111 -16.83 -8.74 -10.58
C GLU A 111 -17.83 -7.75 -11.18
N ALA A 112 -19.08 -8.16 -11.43
CA ALA A 112 -20.11 -7.27 -11.98
C ALA A 112 -20.49 -6.10 -11.05
N THR A 113 -20.07 -6.16 -9.78
CA THR A 113 -20.32 -5.14 -8.75
C THR A 113 -19.05 -4.43 -8.31
N TYR A 114 -17.89 -4.82 -8.85
CA TYR A 114 -16.59 -4.27 -8.50
C TYR A 114 -16.44 -2.86 -9.06
N ASN A 115 -16.28 -1.88 -8.17
CA ASN A 115 -15.98 -0.50 -8.53
C ASN A 115 -14.67 -0.10 -7.88
N PHE A 116 -13.77 0.46 -8.67
CA PHE A 116 -12.45 0.89 -8.25
C PHE A 116 -12.29 2.39 -8.49
N PHE A 117 -11.93 3.12 -7.44
CA PHE A 117 -11.60 4.53 -7.50
C PHE A 117 -10.25 4.76 -6.83
N SER A 118 -9.34 5.41 -7.55
CA SER A 118 -7.99 5.69 -7.09
C SER A 118 -7.68 7.16 -7.33
N PHE A 119 -7.09 7.81 -6.33
CA PHE A 119 -6.82 9.25 -6.39
C PHE A 119 -5.62 9.65 -5.54
N GLU A 120 -4.96 10.73 -5.96
CA GLU A 120 -4.02 11.48 -5.14
C GLU A 120 -4.80 12.63 -4.49
N PRO A 121 -4.75 12.81 -3.16
CA PRO A 121 -5.51 13.86 -2.51
C PRO A 121 -4.95 15.22 -2.90
N SER A 122 -5.80 16.13 -3.38
CA SER A 122 -5.43 17.53 -3.51
C SER A 122 -5.50 18.19 -2.14
N LEU A 123 -4.34 18.40 -1.53
CA LEU A 123 -4.24 19.33 -0.39
C LEU A 123 -4.37 20.74 -0.97
N SER A 124 -5.59 21.25 -1.10
CA SER A 124 -5.83 22.66 -1.37
C SER A 124 -5.23 23.47 -0.21
N HIS A 125 -4.13 24.17 -0.49
CA HIS A 125 -3.58 25.23 0.36
C HIS A 125 -4.49 26.45 0.39
#